data_AF-A0A914V8E9-F1
#
_entry.id   AF-A0A914V8E9-F1
#
_cell.length_a   1.000
_cell.length_b   1.000
_cell.length_c   1.000
_cell.angle_alpha   90.00
_cell.angle_beta   90.00
_cell.angle_gamma   90.00
#
_symmetry.space_group_name_H-M   'P 1'
#
loop_
_entity.id
_entity.type
_entity.pdbx_description
1 polymer ?
#
loop_
_entity_poly.entity_id
_entity_poly.type
_entity_poly.pdbx_seq_one_letter_code
_entity_poly.pdbx_strand_id
1 'polypeptide(L)'
;MCFLATVGVVLAVIFLVINLHFRNHRFIKMSSPNMNNMIIIGSICTYLSVILLGVDTRIVSPNQYVTFCYAKTWVLSIGFTLAFGSMFSKTWRVHSIFTNIRMNKKAIQDYKLFLILGVILLIDTVIFAVWAGV
;
A
#
# COMPACT_ATOMS: atom_id res chain seq x y z
N MET A 1 0.03 21.61 -4.25
CA MET A 1 -0.03 20.26 -3.65
C MET A 1 -0.69 19.23 -4.58
N CYS A 2 -1.92 19.46 -5.05
CA CYS A 2 -2.62 18.48 -5.91
C CYS A 2 -1.90 18.17 -7.23
N PHE A 3 -1.26 19.14 -7.88
CA PHE A 3 -0.44 18.92 -9.08
C PHE A 3 0.71 17.92 -8.86
N LEU A 4 1.42 18.03 -7.74
CA LEU A 4 2.50 17.09 -7.41
C LEU A 4 1.94 15.70 -7.11
N ALA A 5 0.79 15.62 -6.45
CA ALA A 5 0.12 14.35 -6.17
C ALA A 5 -0.37 13.66 -7.46
N THR A 6 -0.95 14.39 -8.41
CA THR A 6 -1.40 13.82 -9.70
C THR A 6 -0.22 13.33 -10.53
N VAL A 7 0.87 14.10 -10.61
CA VAL A 7 2.11 13.63 -11.24
C VAL A 7 2.65 12.37 -10.55
N GLY A 8 2.60 12.32 -9.21
CA GLY A 8 2.98 11.14 -8.42
C GLY A 8 2.14 9.90 -8.74
N VAL A 9 0.82 10.05 -8.87
CA VAL A 9 -0.09 8.96 -9.27
C VAL A 9 0.24 8.46 -10.68
N VAL A 10 0.43 9.36 -11.64
CA VAL A 10 0.77 8.99 -13.03
C VAL A 10 2.08 8.20 -13.06
N LEU A 11 3.11 8.68 -12.36
CA LEU A 11 4.39 7.96 -12.25
C LEU A 11 4.24 6.59 -11.59
N ALA A 12 3.45 6.49 -10.51
CA ALA A 12 3.19 5.23 -9.82
C ALA A 12 2.49 4.21 -10.74
N VAL A 13 1.51 4.64 -11.53
CA VAL A 13 0.83 3.80 -12.52
C VAL A 13 1.80 3.33 -13.61
N ILE A 14 2.66 4.22 -14.11
CA ILE A 14 3.70 3.84 -15.09
C ILE A 14 4.62 2.76 -14.51
N PHE A 15 5.09 2.92 -13.26
CA PHE A 15 5.92 1.91 -12.61
C PHE A 15 5.20 0.59 -12.36
N LEU A 16 3.90 0.63 -12.09
CA LEU A 16 3.08 -0.56 -11.95
C LEU A 16 3.00 -1.33 -13.29
N VAL A 17 2.70 -0.62 -14.38
CA VAL A 17 2.61 -1.21 -15.72
C VAL A 17 3.95 -1.81 -16.13
N ILE A 18 5.06 -1.11 -15.89
CA ILE A 18 6.41 -1.63 -16.15
C ILE A 18 6.69 -2.89 -15.31
N ASN A 19 6.35 -2.90 -14.01
CA ASN A 19 6.54 -4.08 -13.16
C ASN A 19 5.72 -5.29 -13.64
N LEU A 20 4.49 -5.07 -14.10
CA LEU A 20 3.63 -6.13 -14.60
C LEU A 20 4.09 -6.65 -15.96
N HIS A 21 4.46 -5.75 -16.88
CA HIS A 21 4.89 -6.11 -18.23
C HIS A 21 6.24 -6.85 -18.21
N PHE A 22 7.23 -6.32 -17.49
CA PHE A 22 8.57 -6.90 -17.42
C PHE A 22 8.77 -7.88 -16.26
N ARG A 23 7.69 -8.45 -15.71
CA ARG A 23 7.72 -9.36 -14.54
C ARG A 23 8.63 -10.59 -14.73
N ASN A 24 8.82 -11.02 -15.98
CA ASN A 24 9.65 -12.17 -16.33
C ASN A 24 11.15 -11.83 -16.49
N HIS A 25 11.52 -10.54 -16.51
CA HIS A 25 12.91 -10.14 -16.63
C HIS A 25 13.70 -10.48 -15.36
N ARG A 26 14.92 -11.02 -15.51
CA ARG A 26 15.72 -11.57 -14.39
C ARG A 26 15.92 -10.58 -13.24
N PHE A 27 16.22 -9.31 -13.55
CA PHE A 27 16.39 -8.25 -12.54
C PHE A 27 15.10 -7.96 -11.76
N ILE A 28 13.97 -7.82 -12.44
CA ILE A 28 12.68 -7.55 -11.80
C ILE A 28 12.23 -8.74 -10.96
N LYS A 29 12.44 -9.96 -11.46
CA LYS A 29 12.12 -11.20 -10.74
C LYS A 29 12.91 -11.34 -9.43
N MET A 30 14.19 -10.95 -9.40
CA MET A 30 14.98 -10.94 -8.16
C MET A 30 14.46 -9.92 -7.14
N SER A 31 13.92 -8.79 -7.60
CA SER A 31 13.42 -7.70 -6.74
C SER A 31 12.13 -8.02 -5.96
N SER A 32 11.55 -9.22 -6.14
CA SER A 32 10.25 -9.64 -5.58
C SER A 32 9.08 -8.80 -6.12
N PRO A 33 8.64 -9.05 -7.37
CA PRO A 33 7.69 -8.18 -8.07
C PRO A 33 6.34 -8.02 -7.37
N ASN A 34 5.86 -9.06 -6.68
CA ASN A 34 4.58 -8.98 -5.94
C ASN A 34 4.63 -7.99 -4.78
N MET A 35 5.77 -7.91 -4.08
CA MET A 35 5.98 -6.97 -2.98
C MET A 35 6.04 -5.54 -3.52
N ASN A 36 6.76 -5.33 -4.63
CA ASN A 36 6.82 -4.02 -5.28
C ASN A 36 5.44 -3.55 -5.77
N ASN A 37 4.64 -4.44 -6.36
CA ASN A 37 3.28 -4.09 -6.79
C ASN A 37 2.42 -3.60 -5.61
N MET A 38 2.56 -4.23 -4.44
CA MET A 38 1.79 -3.86 -3.26
C MET A 38 2.25 -2.53 -2.65
N ILE A 39 3.56 -2.24 -2.69
CA ILE A 39 4.10 -0.91 -2.33
C ILE A 39 3.52 0.16 -3.26
N ILE A 40 3.46 -0.10 -4.57
CA ILE A 40 2.92 0.85 -5.55
C ILE A 40 1.42 1.08 -5.34
N ILE A 41 0.66 0.03 -5.03
CA ILE A 41 -0.77 0.18 -4.69
C ILE A 41 -0.93 1.04 -3.43
N GLY A 42 -0.13 0.78 -2.38
CA GLY A 42 -0.12 1.58 -1.16
C GLY A 42 0.21 3.05 -1.42
N SER A 43 1.19 3.34 -2.27
CA SER A 43 1.55 4.72 -2.62
C SER A 43 0.49 5.43 -3.47
N ILE A 44 -0.20 4.72 -4.36
CA ILE A 44 -1.36 5.29 -5.08
C ILE A 44 -2.45 5.68 -4.08
N CYS A 45 -2.76 4.82 -3.09
CA CYS A 45 -3.73 5.15 -2.04
C CYS A 45 -3.32 6.39 -1.24
N THR A 46 -2.05 6.52 -0.84
CA THR A 46 -1.61 7.72 -0.10
C THR A 46 -1.67 8.98 -0.97
N TYR A 47 -1.31 8.94 -2.25
CA TYR A 47 -1.49 10.09 -3.14
C TYR A 47 -2.95 10.47 -3.34
N LEU A 48 -3.86 9.49 -3.43
CA LEU A 48 -5.30 9.76 -3.49
C LEU A 48 -5.79 10.47 -2.22
N SER A 49 -5.28 10.10 -1.04
CA SER A 49 -5.64 10.80 0.21
C SER A 49 -5.21 12.28 0.22
N VAL A 50 -4.08 12.62 -0.41
CA VAL A 50 -3.60 14.01 -0.55
C VAL A 50 -4.50 14.80 -1.51
N ILE A 51 -5.00 14.16 -2.57
CA ILE A 51 -5.96 14.78 -3.48
C ILE A 51 -7.29 15.05 -2.75
N LEU A 52 -7.77 14.08 -1.95
CA LEU A 52 -8.97 14.24 -1.12
C LEU A 52 -8.82 15.36 -0.08
N LEU A 53 -7.62 15.55 0.49
CA LEU A 53 -7.33 16.65 1.41
C LEU A 53 -7.48 18.04 0.75
N GLY A 54 -7.27 18.13 -0.56
CA GLY A 54 -7.42 19.38 -1.31
C GLY A 54 -8.88 19.81 -1.56
N VAL A 55 -9.86 18.99 -1.17
CA VAL A 55 -11.29 19.30 -1.36
C VAL A 55 -11.78 20.14 -0.18
N ASP A 56 -12.24 21.36 -0.48
CA ASP A 56 -12.72 22.32 0.52
C ASP A 56 -14.26 22.38 0.57
N THR A 57 -14.79 22.83 1.71
CA THR A 57 -16.21 23.08 2.00
C THR A 57 -16.91 24.03 1.03
N ARG A 58 -16.15 24.79 0.24
CA ARG A 58 -16.67 25.64 -0.83
C ARG A 58 -17.20 24.86 -2.04
N ILE A 59 -16.74 23.63 -2.22
CA ILE A 59 -17.05 22.78 -3.38
C ILE A 59 -18.10 21.71 -3.01
N VAL A 60 -18.19 21.35 -1.72
CA VAL A 60 -18.93 20.17 -1.26
C VAL A 60 -19.86 20.54 -0.10
N SER A 61 -21.06 19.96 -0.10
CA SER A 61 -22.04 20.17 0.97
C SER A 61 -21.49 19.72 2.34
N PRO A 62 -21.91 20.35 3.45
CA PRO A 62 -21.35 20.07 4.78
C PRO A 62 -21.49 18.60 5.20
N ASN A 63 -22.59 17.94 4.83
CA ASN A 63 -22.79 16.51 5.12
C ASN A 63 -21.81 15.61 4.34
N GLN A 64 -21.54 15.94 3.08
CA GLN A 64 -20.57 15.19 2.26
C GLN A 64 -19.13 15.44 2.73
N TYR A 65 -18.82 16.65 3.20
CA TYR A 65 -17.50 16.99 3.74
C TYR A 65 -17.09 16.12 4.93
N VAL A 66 -18.04 15.83 5.83
CA VAL A 66 -17.82 14.91 6.97
C VAL A 66 -17.43 13.51 6.47
N THR A 67 -18.15 12.96 5.48
CA THR A 67 -17.83 11.65 4.87
C THR A 67 -16.44 11.65 4.23
N PHE A 68 -16.06 12.73 3.52
CA PHE A 68 -14.71 12.87 2.97
C PHE A 68 -13.63 12.94 4.05
N CYS A 69 -13.93 13.51 5.22
CA CYS A 69 -13.01 13.57 6.35
C CYS A 69 -12.74 12.19 6.98
N TYR A 70 -13.74 11.31 7.03
CA TYR A 70 -13.53 9.92 7.41
C TYR A 70 -12.75 9.19 6.32
N ALA A 71 -13.21 9.26 5.06
CA ALA A 71 -12.59 8.55 3.93
C ALA A 71 -11.11 8.89 3.74
N LYS A 72 -10.69 10.16 3.88
CA LYS A 72 -9.27 10.54 3.75
C LYS A 72 -8.39 9.84 4.78
N THR A 73 -8.88 9.73 6.01
CA THR A 73 -8.13 9.18 7.16
C THR A 73 -7.97 7.68 7.00
N TRP A 74 -9.04 7.00 6.56
CA TRP A 74 -9.02 5.57 6.25
C TRP A 74 -8.08 5.25 5.09
N VAL A 75 -8.20 5.97 3.97
CA VAL A 75 -7.38 5.74 2.77
C VAL A 75 -5.89 6.00 3.06
N LEU A 76 -5.57 7.04 3.83
CA LEU A 76 -4.20 7.36 4.22
C LEU A 76 -3.59 6.22 5.06
N SER A 77 -4.31 5.75 6.07
CA SER A 77 -3.83 4.68 6.95
C SER A 77 -3.63 3.37 6.20
N ILE A 78 -4.63 2.97 5.39
CA ILE A 78 -4.55 1.75 4.56
C ILE A 78 -3.37 1.84 3.60
N GLY A 79 -3.18 2.98 2.91
CA GLY A 79 -2.07 3.19 2.01
C GLY A 79 -0.71 3.12 2.70
N PHE A 80 -0.60 3.71 3.90
CA PHE A 80 0.60 3.67 4.72
C PHE A 80 0.93 2.24 5.17
N THR A 81 -0.03 1.52 5.75
CA THR A 81 0.14 0.14 6.23
C THR A 81 0.53 -0.80 5.08
N LEU A 82 -0.12 -0.68 3.91
CA LEU A 82 0.25 -1.45 2.71
C LEU A 82 1.69 -1.17 2.26
N ALA A 83 2.07 0.11 2.17
CA ALA A 83 3.40 0.49 1.70
C ALA A 83 4.51 0.06 2.68
N PHE A 84 4.42 0.45 3.95
CA PHE A 84 5.41 0.13 4.97
C PHE A 84 5.46 -1.37 5.28
N GLY A 85 4.30 -2.01 5.39
CA GLY A 85 4.22 -3.44 5.64
C GLY A 85 4.84 -4.27 4.51
N SER A 86 4.65 -3.84 3.25
CA SER A 86 5.29 -4.48 2.10
C SER A 86 6.81 -4.25 2.06
N MET A 87 7.29 -3.07 2.47
CA MET A 87 8.74 -2.81 2.61
C MET A 87 9.37 -3.69 3.69
N PHE A 88 8.76 -3.76 4.88
CA PHE A 88 9.24 -4.61 5.96
C PHE A 88 9.32 -6.07 5.53
N SER A 89 8.26 -6.54 4.88
CA SER A 89 8.15 -7.88 4.32
C SER A 89 9.26 -8.19 3.29
N LYS A 90 9.65 -7.21 2.45
CA LYS A 90 10.77 -7.35 1.51
C LYS A 90 12.11 -7.48 2.24
N THR A 91 12.34 -6.68 3.28
CA THR A 91 13.55 -6.76 4.12
C THR A 91 13.60 -8.08 4.89
N TRP A 92 12.47 -8.53 5.44
CA TRP A 92 12.35 -9.80 6.14
C TRP A 92 12.69 -11.00 5.24
N ARG A 93 12.25 -10.98 3.98
CA ARG A 93 12.59 -12.01 3.00
C ARG A 93 14.10 -12.11 2.80
N VAL A 94 14.80 -10.99 2.67
CA VAL A 94 16.27 -10.96 2.51
C VAL A 94 16.95 -11.52 3.76
N HIS A 95 16.57 -11.04 4.95
CA HIS A 95 17.08 -11.55 6.21
C HIS A 95 16.87 -13.06 6.35
N SER A 96 15.66 -13.54 6.07
CA SER A 96 15.32 -14.97 6.12
C SER A 96 16.13 -15.82 5.13
N ILE A 97 16.55 -15.28 3.99
CA ILE A 97 17.41 -16.01 3.04
C ILE A 97 18.81 -16.20 3.62
N PHE A 98 19.38 -15.16 4.23
CA PHE A 98 20.74 -15.22 4.80
C PHE A 98 20.82 -16.01 6.11
N THR A 99 19.79 -15.95 6.96
CA THR A 99 19.78 -16.64 8.25
C THR A 99 19.46 -18.14 8.12
N ASN A 100 18.79 -18.58 7.06
CA ASN A 100 18.16 -19.91 6.99
C ASN A 100 18.85 -20.87 6.00
N ILE A 101 20.19 -20.98 6.09
CA ILE A 101 21.05 -21.83 5.22
C ILE A 101 20.77 -23.34 5.34
N ARG A 102 20.06 -23.81 6.37
CA ARG A 102 19.95 -25.25 6.71
C ARG A 102 18.64 -25.96 6.37
N MET A 103 17.62 -25.30 5.82
CA MET A 103 16.33 -25.99 5.57
C MET A 103 15.91 -25.99 4.09
N ASN A 104 15.72 -27.23 3.59
CA ASN A 104 15.09 -27.65 2.34
C ASN A 104 14.28 -26.58 1.60
N LYS A 105 14.43 -26.55 0.27
CA LYS A 105 13.67 -25.81 -0.77
C LYS A 105 12.14 -25.73 -0.55
N LYS A 106 11.68 -25.14 0.55
CA LYS A 106 10.30 -24.67 0.69
C LYS A 106 10.29 -23.33 0.00
N ALA A 107 9.65 -23.27 -1.17
CA ALA A 107 9.24 -22.02 -1.77
C ALA A 107 8.61 -21.18 -0.63
N ILE A 108 9.29 -20.09 -0.25
CA ILE A 108 8.83 -19.19 0.79
C ILE A 108 7.46 -18.71 0.32
N GLN A 109 6.40 -19.26 0.92
CA GLN A 109 5.05 -19.03 0.45
C GLN A 109 4.68 -17.62 0.90
N ASP A 110 4.80 -16.66 -0.02
CA ASP A 110 4.58 -15.23 0.22
C ASP A 110 3.22 -14.98 0.91
N TYR A 111 2.27 -15.91 0.79
CA TYR A 111 0.96 -15.94 1.45
C TYR A 111 1.00 -15.65 2.97
N LYS A 112 1.97 -16.15 3.73
CA LYS A 112 2.04 -15.88 5.17
C LYS A 112 2.32 -14.41 5.47
N LEU A 113 3.10 -13.76 4.61
CA LEU A 113 3.43 -12.35 4.70
C LEU A 113 2.21 -11.49 4.34
N PHE A 114 1.51 -11.84 3.25
CA PHE A 114 0.24 -11.21 2.89
C PHE A 114 -0.82 -11.38 3.98
N LEU A 115 -0.84 -12.53 4.67
CA LEU A 115 -1.76 -12.79 5.78
C LEU A 115 -1.49 -11.85 6.97
N ILE A 116 -0.22 -11.67 7.36
CA ILE A 116 0.15 -10.72 8.43
C ILE A 116 -0.29 -9.30 8.08
N LEU A 117 -0.06 -8.87 6.83
CA LEU A 117 -0.51 -7.56 6.36
C LEU A 117 -2.04 -7.42 6.36
N GLY A 118 -2.75 -8.47 5.95
CA GLY A 118 -4.20 -8.51 6.01
C GLY A 118 -4.73 -8.37 7.44
N VAL A 119 -4.08 -9.01 8.41
CA VAL A 119 -4.46 -8.89 9.84
C VAL A 119 -4.23 -7.47 10.36
N ILE A 120 -3.09 -6.84 10.04
CA ILE A 120 -2.83 -5.45 10.47
C ILE A 120 -3.85 -4.49 9.85
N LEU A 121 -4.18 -4.65 8.57
CA LEU A 121 -5.22 -3.87 7.91
C LEU A 121 -6.61 -4.10 8.52
N LEU A 122 -6.91 -5.33 8.93
CA LEU A 122 -8.18 -5.64 9.60
C LEU A 122 -8.25 -4.92 10.94
N ILE A 123 -7.18 -4.92 11.72
CA ILE A 123 -7.11 -4.16 12.97
C ILE A 123 -7.32 -2.66 12.72
N ASP A 124 -6.62 -2.08 11.73
CA ASP A 124 -6.79 -0.66 11.36
C ASP A 124 -8.25 -0.34 11.00
N THR A 125 -8.86 -1.16 10.14
CA THR A 125 -10.26 -0.95 9.71
C THR A 125 -11.26 -1.08 10.86
N VAL A 126 -11.04 -1.99 11.81
CA VAL A 126 -11.89 -2.10 13.01
C VAL A 126 -11.74 -0.86 13.89
N ILE A 127 -10.52 -0.40 14.14
CA ILE A 127 -10.27 0.81 14.93
C ILE A 127 -10.99 2.01 14.30
N PHE A 128 -10.87 2.17 12.99
CA PHE A 128 -11.54 3.27 12.30
C PHE A 128 -13.06 3.12 12.21
N ALA A 129 -13.58 1.90 12.09
CA ALA A 129 -15.02 1.65 12.11
C ALA A 129 -15.63 2.00 13.47
N VAL A 130 -14.95 1.64 14.56
CA VAL A 130 -15.34 2.05 15.92
C VAL A 130 -15.28 3.57 16.05
N TRP A 131 -14.21 4.21 15.59
CA TRP A 131 -14.07 5.67 15.65
C TRP A 131 -15.10 6.42 14.79
N ALA A 132 -15.55 5.84 13.67
CA ALA A 132 -16.59 6.45 12.83
C ALA A 132 -18.02 6.25 13.37
N GLY A 133 -18.22 5.23 14.23
CA GLY A 133 -19.52 4.93 14.85
C GLY A 133 -19.71 5.53 16.24
N VAL A 134 -18.66 6.08 16.85
CA VAL A 134 -18.67 6.82 18.13
C VAL A 134 -18.76 8.31 17.82
#